data_AF-A0A1H9D7B3-F1
#
_entry.id   AF-A0A1H9D7B3-F1
#
_cell.length_a   1.000
_cell.length_b   1.000
_cell.length_c   1.000
_cell.angle_alpha   90.00
_cell.angle_beta   90.00
_cell.angle_gamma   90.00
#
_symmetry.space_group_name_H-M   'P 1'
#
loop_
_entity.id
_entity.type
_entity.pdbx_description
1 polymer ?
#
loop_
_entity_poly.entity_id
_entity_poly.type
_entity_poly.pdbx_seq_one_letter_code
_entity_poly.pdbx_strand_id
1 'polypeptide(L)' 'MRTSLTTSAHTIREAAWVLGVDRSEVCRAIRLGKLRTERRHGQTVIPVSALLPLLANAGPGALRD' A
#
# COMPACT_ATOMS: atom_id res chain seq x y z
N MET A 1 -17.94 8.13 0.77
CA MET A 1 -16.49 8.01 0.96
C MET A 1 -15.81 8.67 -0.23
N ARG A 2 -15.18 9.85 -0.05
CA ARG A 2 -14.44 10.51 -1.13
C ARG A 2 -13.07 9.86 -1.26
N THR A 3 -12.84 9.13 -2.35
CA THR A 3 -11.50 8.68 -2.73
C THR A 3 -10.76 9.86 -3.37
N SER A 4 -10.18 10.73 -2.53
CA SER A 4 -9.20 11.71 -3.00
C SER A 4 -7.91 10.97 -3.35
N LEU A 5 -7.83 10.50 -4.60
CA LEU A 5 -6.63 9.91 -5.23
C LEU A 5 -5.45 10.90 -5.34
N THR A 6 -5.60 12.12 -4.84
CA THR A 6 -4.55 13.15 -4.74
C THR A 6 -3.69 13.03 -3.48
N THR A 7 -3.96 12.07 -2.58
CA THR A 7 -3.14 11.88 -1.39
C THR A 7 -1.86 11.14 -1.77
N SER A 8 -0.71 11.82 -1.72
CA SER A 8 0.60 11.25 -2.08
C SER A 8 1.03 10.05 -1.23
N ALA A 9 0.25 9.67 -0.22
CA ALA A 9 0.47 8.53 0.64
C ALA A 9 -0.86 7.90 1.10
N HIS A 10 -0.83 6.58 1.32
CA HIS A 10 -1.94 5.75 1.76
C HIS A 10 -1.71 5.29 3.21
N THR A 11 -2.76 5.13 3.99
CA THR A 11 -2.68 4.39 5.26
C THR A 11 -2.45 2.90 5.02
N ILE A 12 -2.06 2.16 6.07
CA ILE A 12 -1.92 0.69 5.98
C ILE A 12 -3.22 0.03 5.47
N ARG A 13 -4.39 0.52 5.90
CA ARG A 13 -5.69 -0.01 5.47
C ARG A 13 -5.95 0.27 3.99
N GLU A 14 -5.66 1.48 3.53
CA GLU A 14 -5.83 1.83 2.11
C GLU A 14 -4.84 1.09 1.23
N ALA A 15 -3.58 0.94 1.65
CA ALA A 15 -2.59 0.15 0.93
C ALA A 15 -2.99 -1.33 0.82
N ALA A 16 -3.52 -1.92 1.90
CA ALA A 16 -4.04 -3.28 1.90
C ALA A 16 -5.19 -3.45 0.88
N TRP A 17 -6.12 -2.50 0.86
CA TRP A 17 -7.21 -2.49 -0.11
C TRP A 17 -6.72 -2.34 -1.55
N VAL A 18 -5.78 -1.43 -1.82
CA VAL A 18 -5.20 -1.21 -3.15
C VAL A 18 -4.41 -2.43 -3.64
N LEU A 19 -3.68 -3.10 -2.75
CA LEU A 19 -2.89 -4.29 -3.08
C LEU A 19 -3.72 -5.58 -3.10
N GLY A 20 -4.97 -5.56 -2.63
CA GLY A 20 -5.81 -6.76 -2.53
C GLY A 20 -5.32 -7.78 -1.50
N VAL A 21 -4.56 -7.34 -0.48
CA VAL A 21 -3.97 -8.22 0.55
C VAL A 21 -4.49 -7.87 1.94
N ASP A 22 -4.26 -8.75 2.93
CA ASP A 22 -4.61 -8.44 4.31
C ASP A 22 -3.67 -7.38 4.93
N ARG A 23 -4.20 -6.62 5.90
CA ARG A 23 -3.40 -5.62 6.65
C ARG A 23 -2.17 -6.23 7.32
N SER A 24 -2.26 -7.47 7.78
CA SER A 24 -1.15 -8.19 8.42
C SER A 24 0.00 -8.42 7.45
N GLU A 25 -0.30 -8.63 6.17
CA GLU A 25 0.68 -8.84 5.12
C GLU A 25 1.40 -7.54 4.76
N VAL A 26 0.67 -6.41 4.72
CA VAL A 26 1.26 -5.07 4.62
C VAL A 26 2.17 -4.80 5.82
N CYS A 27 1.70 -5.03 7.05
CA CYS A 27 2.52 -4.87 8.27
C CYS A 27 3.76 -5.78 8.26
N ARG A 28 3.66 -7.00 7.72
CA ARG A 28 4.80 -7.90 7.54
C ARG A 28 5.78 -7.34 6.52
N ALA A 29 5.32 -6.85 5.37
CA ALA A 29 6.17 -6.24 4.35
C ALA A 29 6.94 -5.01 4.89
N ILE A 30 6.29 -4.19 5.72
CA ILE A 30 6.93 -3.06 6.41
C ILE A 30 8.01 -3.55 7.37
N ARG A 31 7.67 -4.51 8.26
CA ARG A 31 8.63 -5.07 9.23
C ARG A 31 9.83 -5.75 8.56
N LEU A 32 9.64 -6.34 7.39
CA LEU A 32 10.70 -6.97 6.59
C LEU A 32 11.48 -5.97 5.71
N GLY A 33 11.18 -4.67 5.78
CA GLY A 33 11.85 -3.64 4.98
C GLY A 33 11.51 -3.68 3.49
N LYS A 34 10.52 -4.48 3.08
CA LYS A 34 10.07 -4.63 1.68
C LYS A 34 9.16 -3.50 1.22
N LEU A 35 8.50 -2.82 2.17
CA LEU A 35 7.62 -1.69 1.91
C LEU A 35 8.10 -0.47 2.69
N ARG A 36 8.40 0.63 1.99
CA ARG A 36 8.79 1.88 2.63
C ARG A 36 7.57 2.56 3.26
N THR A 37 7.78 3.11 4.44
CA THR A 37 6.77 3.92 5.14
C THR A 37 7.36 5.26 5.54
N GLU A 38 6.52 6.28 5.54
CA GLU A 38 6.83 7.62 6.02
C GLU A 38 6.00 7.93 7.26
N ARG A 39 6.51 8.84 8.09
CA ARG A 39 5.75 9.44 9.18
C ARG A 39 5.21 10.79 8.71
N ARG A 40 3.89 10.92 8.57
CA ARG A 40 3.21 12.18 8.26
C ARG A 40 2.24 12.54 9.37
N HIS A 41 2.36 13.74 9.92
CA HIS A 41 1.49 14.23 11.02
C HIS A 41 1.33 13.23 12.18
N GLY A 42 2.42 12.54 12.57
CA GLY A 42 2.39 11.54 13.65
C GLY A 42 1.73 10.20 13.28
N GLN A 43 1.36 9.99 12.02
CA GLN A 43 0.80 8.74 11.51
C GLN A 43 1.79 8.06 10.55
N THR A 44 1.77 6.72 10.54
CA THR A 44 2.55 5.93 9.59
C THR A 44 1.75 5.75 8.31
N VAL A 45 2.31 6.24 7.21
CA VAL A 45 1.70 6.20 5.88
C VAL A 45 2.66 5.55 4.88
N ILE A 46 2.12 5.04 3.80
CA ILE A 46 2.83 4.35 2.71
C ILE A 46 2.75 5.26 1.49
N PRO A 47 3.86 5.86 1.02
CA PRO A 47 3.83 6.73 -0.14
C PRO A 47 3.41 5.95 -1.40
N VAL A 48 2.68 6.63 -2.30
CA VAL A 48 2.19 6.01 -3.56
C VAL A 48 3.35 5.47 -4.40
N SER A 49 4.48 6.18 -4.40
CA SER A 49 5.70 5.75 -5.09
C SER A 49 6.25 4.41 -4.60
N ALA A 50 6.00 4.03 -3.34
CA ALA A 50 6.38 2.73 -2.81
C ALA A 50 5.38 1.62 -3.21
N LEU A 51 4.13 1.97 -3.53
CA LEU A 51 3.10 1.04 -3.99
C LEU A 51 3.21 0.74 -5.48
N LEU A 52 3.59 1.73 -6.30
CA LEU A 52 3.66 1.58 -7.76
C LEU A 52 4.47 0.37 -8.24
N PRO A 53 5.68 0.07 -7.72
CA PRO A 53 6.43 -1.10 -8.13
C PRO A 53 5.74 -2.42 -7.76
N LEU A 54 5.03 -2.45 -6.62
CA LEU A 54 4.31 -3.64 -6.18
C LEU A 54 3.07 -3.89 -7.04
N LEU A 55 2.37 -2.82 -7.44
CA LEU A 55 1.25 -2.89 -8.38
C LEU A 55 1.71 -3.24 -9.80
N ALA A 56 2.86 -2.73 -10.24
CA ALA A 56 3.42 -3.06 -11.55
C ALA A 56 3.87 -4.54 -11.62
N ASN A 57 4.32 -5.12 -10.50
CA ASN A 57 4.72 -6.52 -10.42
C ASN A 57 3.52 -7.45 -10.12
N ALA A 58 2.47 -6.93 -9.49
CA ALA A 58 1.16 -7.56 -9.40
C ALA A 58 0.38 -7.26 -10.68
N GLY A 59 0.80 -7.85 -11.80
CA GLY A 59 0.12 -7.69 -13.08
C GLY A 59 -1.40 -7.93 -12.95
N PRO A 60 -2.25 -7.24 -13.75
CA PRO A 60 -3.72 -7.26 -13.66
C PRO A 60 -4.40 -8.60 -14.02
N GLY A 61 -3.79 -9.74 -13.68
CA GLY A 61 -4.26 -11.08 -14.03
C GLY A 61 -4.00 -12.17 -12.98
N ALA A 62 -3.50 -11.87 -11.78
CA ALA A 62 -3.21 -12.89 -10.76
C ALA A 62 -4.41 -13.29 -9.86
N LEU A 63 -5.61 -12.73 -10.09
CA LEU A 63 -6.84 -13.10 -9.40
C LEU A 63 -7.99 -13.28 -10.39
N ARG A 64 -7.83 -14.24 -11.31
CA ARG A 64 -8.91 -14.75 -12.16
C ARG A 64 -8.74 -16.26 -12.26
N ASP A 65 -9.31 -16.97 -11.30
CA ASP A 65 -9.87 -18.30 -11.54
C ASP A 65 -11.25 -18.12 -12.21
#